data_AF-A0A0D0CB67-F1
#
_entry.id   AF-A0A0D0CB67-F1
#
_cell.length_a   1.000
_cell.length_b   1.000
_cell.length_c   1.000
_cell.angle_alpha   90.00
_cell.angle_beta   90.00
_cell.angle_gamma   90.00
#
_symmetry.space_group_name_H-M   'P 1'
#
loop_
_entity.id
_entity.type
_entity.pdbx_description
1 polymer ?
#
loop_
_entity_poly.entity_id
_entity_poly.type
_entity_poly.pdbx_seq_one_letter_code
_entity_poly.pdbx_strand_id
1 'polypeptide(L)'
;PQQPQHIIEWYLLWENSVVLNGPRRFVPQTIYQPHSQGDKERYVALATLNPPIIFRAHDSLEWGVPLQTLLAKQAIRLLQGNEPAFSSIGPSVSIRMQWPGYQPYHKSISTKDYSSTRRPINISKLAKLVAKRIQLFMEIMSKRPMEIGSDQQWRVGPHHITLDDLILVSLHHISRGSWQPQIRLRR
;
A
#
# COMPACT_ATOMS: atom_id res chain seq x y z
N PRO A 1 9.57 15.42 20.74
CA PRO A 1 10.30 14.36 19.99
C PRO A 1 10.12 14.54 18.48
N GLN A 2 11.22 14.58 17.71
CA GLN A 2 11.13 14.61 16.25
C GLN A 2 10.40 13.33 15.78
N GLN A 3 9.40 13.49 14.92
CA GLN A 3 8.73 12.34 14.33
C GLN A 3 9.70 11.62 13.39
N PRO A 4 9.73 10.27 13.37
CA PRO A 4 10.52 9.52 12.41
C PRO A 4 10.24 9.97 10.96
N GLN A 5 11.28 10.09 10.14
CA GLN A 5 11.19 10.61 8.76
C GLN A 5 10.11 9.91 7.91
N HIS A 6 9.98 8.58 8.02
CA HIS A 6 8.99 7.81 7.26
C HIS A 6 7.53 8.21 7.59
N ILE A 7 7.26 8.74 8.80
CA ILE A 7 5.94 9.26 9.18
C ILE A 7 5.70 10.59 8.48
N ILE A 8 6.71 11.46 8.45
CA ILE A 8 6.62 12.75 7.77
C ILE A 8 6.39 12.51 6.27
N GLU A 9 7.13 11.59 5.65
CA GLU A 9 6.98 11.21 4.24
C GLU A 9 5.58 10.66 3.91
N TRP A 10 4.93 9.96 4.85
CA TRP A 10 3.54 9.50 4.68
C TRP A 10 2.58 10.67 4.46
N TYR A 11 2.66 11.69 5.31
CA TYR A 11 1.76 12.86 5.22
C TYR A 11 2.17 13.79 4.06
N LEU A 12 3.46 14.01 3.83
CA LEU A 12 3.92 14.83 2.71
C LEU A 12 3.52 14.24 1.35
N LEU A 13 3.56 12.91 1.17
CA LEU A 13 3.10 12.29 -0.08
C LEU A 13 1.61 12.47 -0.32
N TRP A 14 0.81 12.44 0.75
CA TRP A 14 -0.62 12.72 0.64
C TRP A 14 -0.85 14.14 0.09
N GLU A 15 -0.23 15.14 0.71
CA GLU A 15 -0.35 16.54 0.35
C GLU A 15 0.18 16.82 -1.06
N ASN A 16 1.36 16.29 -1.38
CA ASN A 16 2.07 16.59 -2.63
C ASN A 16 1.71 15.67 -3.81
N SER A 17 0.78 14.73 -3.63
CA SER A 17 0.41 13.81 -4.71
C SER A 17 -0.08 14.55 -5.96
N VAL A 18 0.36 14.13 -7.16
CA VAL A 18 -0.14 14.72 -8.40
C VAL A 18 -1.47 14.06 -8.75
N VAL A 19 -2.58 14.77 -8.54
CA VAL A 19 -3.94 14.29 -8.85
C VAL A 19 -4.49 15.14 -9.99
N LEU A 20 -4.60 14.54 -11.17
CA LEU A 20 -5.14 15.23 -12.35
C LEU A 20 -6.66 15.07 -12.45
N ASN A 21 -7.19 13.91 -12.04
CA ASN A 21 -8.60 13.57 -12.15
C ASN A 21 -9.17 13.02 -10.82
N GLY A 22 -10.44 13.35 -10.56
CA GLY A 22 -11.18 12.85 -9.40
C GLY A 22 -10.73 13.48 -8.06
N PRO A 23 -11.26 12.99 -6.93
CA PRO A 23 -11.05 13.59 -5.63
C PRO A 23 -9.68 13.24 -5.04
N ARG A 24 -9.07 14.16 -4.28
CA ARG A 24 -7.88 13.92 -3.44
C ARG A 24 -8.25 13.26 -2.10
N ARG A 25 -9.17 12.29 -2.13
CA ARG A 25 -9.72 11.67 -0.91
C ARG A 25 -8.98 10.39 -0.59
N PHE A 26 -7.96 10.49 0.24
CA PHE A 26 -7.19 9.34 0.71
C PHE A 26 -7.92 8.61 1.84
N VAL A 27 -7.77 7.29 1.88
CA VAL A 27 -8.22 6.48 3.01
C VAL A 27 -7.35 6.84 4.22
N PRO A 28 -7.91 7.34 5.33
CA PRO A 28 -7.16 7.88 6.47
C PRO A 28 -6.62 6.75 7.35
N GLN A 29 -5.71 5.97 6.79
CA GLN A 29 -5.08 4.85 7.50
C GLN A 29 -4.11 5.37 8.56
N THR A 30 -4.16 4.79 9.76
CA THR A 30 -3.12 4.98 10.77
C THR A 30 -1.83 4.29 10.30
N ILE A 31 -0.67 4.84 10.63
CA ILE A 31 0.61 4.20 10.29
C ILE A 31 0.86 3.07 11.29
N TYR A 32 1.05 1.84 10.80
CA TYR A 32 1.41 0.74 11.70
C TYR A 32 2.73 1.04 12.42
N GLN A 33 2.74 0.75 13.73
CA GLN A 33 3.94 0.76 14.55
C GLN A 33 4.09 -0.58 15.26
N PRO A 34 5.32 -1.10 15.42
CA PRO A 34 5.57 -2.24 16.30
C PRO A 34 5.09 -1.96 17.73
N HIS A 35 4.62 -3.00 18.42
CA HIS A 35 3.95 -2.83 19.71
C HIS A 35 4.93 -2.54 20.86
N SER A 36 6.03 -3.28 20.95
CA SER A 36 7.01 -3.13 22.03
C SER A 36 8.02 -2.02 21.74
N GLN A 37 8.59 -1.42 22.79
CA GLN A 37 9.60 -0.38 22.64
C GLN A 37 10.88 -0.93 21.97
N GLY A 38 11.30 -2.15 22.35
CA GLY A 38 12.45 -2.80 21.72
C GLY A 38 12.24 -3.10 20.23
N ASP A 39 11.01 -3.45 19.82
CA ASP A 39 10.69 -3.63 18.40
C ASP A 39 10.66 -2.31 17.64
N LYS A 40 10.15 -1.23 18.24
CA LYS A 40 10.22 0.11 17.64
C LYS A 40 11.66 0.54 17.43
N GLU A 41 12.52 0.32 18.41
CA GLU A 41 13.94 0.61 18.28
C GLU A 41 14.58 -0.23 17.15
N ARG A 42 14.39 -1.54 17.18
CA ARG A 42 15.03 -2.48 16.24
C ARG A 42 14.52 -2.36 14.80
N TYR A 43 13.22 -2.14 14.61
CA TYR A 43 12.57 -2.22 13.29
C TYR A 43 12.19 -0.86 12.70
N VAL A 44 12.33 0.22 13.47
CA VAL A 44 12.04 1.58 12.99
C VAL A 44 13.25 2.48 13.19
N ALA A 45 13.71 2.67 14.44
CA ALA A 45 14.76 3.65 14.73
C ALA A 45 16.14 3.25 14.19
N LEU A 46 16.52 1.99 14.36
CA LEU A 46 17.80 1.44 13.90
C LEU A 46 17.72 0.81 12.51
N ALA A 47 16.54 0.82 11.88
CA ALA A 47 16.33 0.22 10.57
C ALA A 47 16.54 1.26 9.47
N THR A 48 17.30 0.89 8.43
CA THR A 48 17.30 1.66 7.17
C THR A 48 15.99 1.40 6.44
N LEU A 49 15.09 2.38 6.47
CA LEU A 49 13.85 2.34 5.72
C LEU A 49 14.10 2.85 4.29
N ASN A 50 13.35 2.30 3.34
CA ASN A 50 13.50 2.68 1.94
C ASN A 50 12.53 3.82 1.65
N PRO A 51 12.85 4.70 0.68
CA PRO A 51 11.90 5.68 0.20
C PRO A 51 10.59 5.01 -0.26
N PRO A 52 9.46 5.73 -0.17
CA PRO A 52 8.19 5.24 -0.64
C PRO A 52 8.22 4.98 -2.16
N ILE A 53 7.60 3.88 -2.57
CA ILE A 53 7.44 3.54 -3.99
C ILE A 53 6.15 4.18 -4.47
N ILE A 54 6.24 5.12 -5.42
CA ILE A 54 5.08 5.78 -6.02
C ILE A 54 4.69 5.01 -7.28
N PHE A 55 3.43 4.60 -7.39
CA PHE A 55 2.93 3.92 -8.58
C PHE A 55 2.38 4.91 -9.57
N ARG A 56 2.83 4.84 -10.82
CA ARG A 56 2.40 5.73 -11.90
C ARG A 56 2.39 4.98 -13.22
N ALA A 57 1.36 5.21 -14.04
CA ALA A 57 1.36 4.73 -15.41
C ALA A 57 2.46 5.43 -16.21
N HIS A 58 3.11 4.74 -17.14
CA HIS A 58 4.23 5.28 -17.91
C HIS A 58 3.89 6.59 -18.63
N ASP A 59 2.69 6.68 -19.18
CA ASP A 59 2.23 7.81 -20.00
C ASP A 59 1.32 8.79 -19.22
N SER A 60 1.36 8.75 -17.89
CA SER A 60 0.58 9.64 -17.03
C SER A 60 1.48 10.38 -16.06
N LEU A 61 1.17 11.66 -15.80
CA LEU A 61 1.78 12.41 -14.71
C LEU A 61 1.05 12.17 -13.37
N GLU A 62 -0.18 11.64 -13.41
CA GLU A 62 -1.00 11.35 -12.24
C GLU A 62 -0.38 10.26 -11.38
N TRP A 63 -0.36 10.49 -10.07
CA TRP A 63 0.06 9.49 -9.11
C TRP A 63 -1.08 8.54 -8.78
N GLY A 64 -0.71 7.27 -8.81
CA GLY A 64 -1.55 6.15 -8.55
C GLY A 64 -2.14 5.51 -9.80
N VAL A 65 -2.57 4.27 -9.61
CA VAL A 65 -3.19 3.46 -10.66
C VAL A 65 -4.44 2.80 -10.08
N PRO A 66 -5.60 2.83 -10.80
CA PRO A 66 -6.79 2.13 -10.36
C PRO A 66 -6.51 0.65 -10.10
N LEU A 67 -7.03 0.10 -9.00
CA LEU A 67 -6.78 -1.29 -8.64
C LEU A 67 -7.27 -2.27 -9.70
N GLN A 68 -8.43 -1.99 -10.31
CA GLN A 68 -8.95 -2.78 -11.43
C GLN A 68 -7.96 -2.87 -12.60
N THR A 69 -7.31 -1.75 -12.93
CA THR A 69 -6.31 -1.71 -14.00
C THR A 69 -5.08 -2.55 -13.67
N LEU A 70 -4.63 -2.58 -12.41
CA LEU A 70 -3.52 -3.44 -11.97
C LEU A 70 -3.88 -4.93 -11.97
N LEU A 71 -5.15 -5.25 -11.74
CA LEU A 71 -5.66 -6.62 -11.64
C LEU A 71 -6.06 -7.20 -13.00
N ALA A 72 -6.31 -6.36 -14.00
CA ALA A 72 -6.66 -6.77 -15.35
C ALA A 72 -5.65 -7.76 -15.97
N LYS A 73 -6.14 -8.52 -16.96
CA LYS A 73 -5.31 -9.45 -17.74
C LYS A 73 -4.25 -8.72 -18.56
N GLN A 74 -4.64 -7.61 -19.19
CA GLN A 74 -3.72 -6.74 -19.91
C GLN A 74 -2.89 -5.95 -18.90
N ALA A 75 -1.57 -6.08 -18.97
CA ALA A 75 -0.66 -5.39 -18.08
C ALA A 75 -0.59 -3.90 -18.47
N ILE A 76 -0.88 -3.02 -17.51
CA ILE A 76 -0.51 -1.61 -17.63
C ILE A 76 1.00 -1.46 -17.54
N ARG A 77 1.58 -0.59 -18.36
CA ARG A 77 2.98 -0.22 -18.27
C ARG A 77 3.15 0.80 -17.15
N LEU A 78 3.81 0.40 -16.07
CA LEU A 78 4.18 1.33 -15.01
C LEU A 78 5.49 2.04 -15.35
N LEU A 79 5.61 3.29 -14.91
CA LEU A 79 6.89 3.97 -14.87
C LEU A 79 7.86 3.19 -13.97
N GLN A 80 9.09 2.98 -14.43
CA GLN A 80 10.08 2.13 -13.77
C GLN A 80 9.60 0.69 -13.51
N GLY A 81 8.57 0.22 -14.23
CA GLY A 81 7.92 -1.05 -13.96
C GLY A 81 8.83 -2.29 -14.02
N ASN A 82 9.94 -2.21 -14.74
CA ASN A 82 10.94 -3.27 -14.86
C ASN A 82 12.07 -3.18 -13.83
N GLU A 83 12.18 -2.08 -13.10
CA GLU A 83 13.20 -1.91 -12.07
C GLU A 83 12.92 -2.84 -10.88
N PRO A 84 13.98 -3.36 -10.21
CA PRO A 84 13.83 -4.11 -8.98
C PRO A 84 13.07 -3.29 -7.93
N ALA A 85 11.98 -3.83 -7.39
CA ALA A 85 11.20 -3.14 -6.37
C ALA A 85 11.90 -3.13 -5.00
N PHE A 86 12.84 -4.07 -4.80
CA PHE A 86 13.57 -4.26 -3.56
C PHE A 86 15.04 -4.53 -3.88
N SER A 87 15.95 -3.80 -3.24
CA SER A 87 17.40 -3.95 -3.38
C SER A 87 17.97 -5.05 -2.49
N SER A 88 17.60 -5.05 -1.20
CA SER A 88 18.06 -6.04 -0.21
C SER A 88 17.01 -6.26 0.88
N ILE A 89 16.08 -7.19 0.66
CA ILE A 89 15.02 -7.52 1.61
C ILE A 89 14.96 -9.05 1.80
N GLY A 90 14.53 -9.48 2.98
CA GLY A 90 14.26 -10.89 3.29
C GLY A 90 13.29 -11.54 2.30
N PRO A 91 13.03 -12.86 2.40
CA PRO A 91 12.28 -13.60 1.39
C PRO A 91 10.82 -13.16 1.23
N SER A 92 10.29 -12.40 2.19
CA SER A 92 8.94 -11.84 2.13
C SER A 92 8.84 -10.54 2.92
N VAL A 93 7.83 -9.75 2.59
CA VAL A 93 7.41 -8.57 3.38
C VAL A 93 5.93 -8.65 3.68
N SER A 94 5.51 -8.06 4.79
CA SER A 94 4.11 -7.92 5.17
C SER A 94 3.51 -6.65 4.58
N ILE A 95 2.43 -6.78 3.83
CA ILE A 95 1.58 -5.65 3.42
C ILE A 95 0.55 -5.43 4.53
N ARG A 96 0.62 -4.27 5.19
CA ARG A 96 -0.24 -3.84 6.30
C ARG A 96 -1.38 -2.99 5.75
N MET A 97 -2.60 -3.22 6.22
CA MET A 97 -3.79 -2.43 5.93
C MET A 97 -4.39 -1.97 7.26
N GLN A 98 -4.44 -0.65 7.45
CA GLN A 98 -4.96 -0.01 8.67
C GLN A 98 -6.22 0.77 8.32
N TRP A 99 -7.22 0.06 7.79
CA TRP A 99 -8.43 0.67 7.25
C TRP A 99 -9.36 1.18 8.37
N PRO A 100 -9.89 2.41 8.27
CA PRO A 100 -10.76 2.97 9.31
C PRO A 100 -11.98 2.10 9.64
N GLY A 101 -12.16 1.79 10.92
CA GLY A 101 -13.30 1.02 11.41
C GLY A 101 -13.20 -0.49 11.20
N TYR A 102 -12.03 -1.01 10.83
CA TYR A 102 -11.74 -2.44 10.84
C TYR A 102 -10.43 -2.73 11.58
N GLN A 103 -10.36 -3.91 12.18
CA GLN A 103 -9.15 -4.40 12.83
C GLN A 103 -7.95 -4.44 11.87
N PRO A 104 -6.72 -4.19 12.38
CA PRO A 104 -5.50 -4.25 11.58
C PRO A 104 -5.39 -5.56 10.79
N TYR A 105 -5.15 -5.44 9.49
CA TYR A 105 -5.00 -6.59 8.59
C TYR A 105 -3.62 -6.61 7.96
N HIS A 106 -3.07 -7.81 7.73
CA HIS A 106 -1.86 -7.93 6.95
C HIS A 106 -1.74 -9.27 6.23
N LYS A 107 -1.00 -9.26 5.12
CA LYS A 107 -0.60 -10.47 4.39
C LYS A 107 0.79 -10.32 3.79
N SER A 108 1.54 -11.40 3.81
CA SER A 108 2.87 -11.44 3.22
C SER A 108 2.83 -11.55 1.69
N ILE A 109 3.83 -10.96 1.05
CA ILE A 109 4.15 -11.16 -0.36
C ILE A 109 5.61 -11.62 -0.49
N SER A 110 5.90 -12.44 -1.50
CA SER A 110 7.28 -12.79 -1.83
C SER A 110 7.99 -11.59 -2.43
N THR A 111 9.25 -11.36 -2.03
CA THR A 111 10.11 -10.28 -2.55
C THR A 111 10.95 -10.72 -3.74
N LYS A 112 11.02 -12.04 -3.96
CA LYS A 112 11.72 -12.66 -5.09
C LYS A 112 10.74 -13.40 -5.98
N ASP A 113 11.06 -13.46 -7.25
CA ASP A 113 10.38 -14.34 -8.17
C ASP A 113 10.65 -15.81 -7.84
N TYR A 114 9.78 -16.68 -8.37
CA TYR A 114 9.93 -18.13 -8.25
C TYR A 114 10.79 -18.70 -9.40
N SER A 115 11.54 -17.86 -10.11
CA SER A 115 12.43 -18.33 -11.17
C SER A 115 13.60 -19.12 -10.59
N SER A 116 14.27 -19.93 -11.42
CA SER A 116 15.49 -20.65 -11.05
C SER A 116 16.59 -19.71 -10.54
N THR A 117 16.62 -18.46 -11.01
CA THR A 117 17.59 -17.43 -10.61
C THR A 117 17.16 -16.57 -9.41
N ARG A 118 15.93 -16.74 -8.88
CA ARG A 118 15.36 -16.03 -7.72
C ARG A 118 15.67 -14.53 -7.69
N ARG A 119 15.27 -13.80 -8.72
CA ARG A 119 15.51 -12.35 -8.85
C ARG A 119 14.52 -11.58 -8.00
N PRO A 120 14.88 -10.38 -7.48
CA PRO A 120 13.92 -9.48 -6.87
C PRO A 120 12.74 -9.23 -7.81
N ILE A 121 11.53 -9.15 -7.26
CA ILE A 121 10.37 -8.77 -8.07
C ILE A 121 10.53 -7.33 -8.57
N ASN A 122 10.02 -7.03 -9.76
CA ASN A 122 10.00 -5.68 -10.29
C ASN A 122 8.79 -4.86 -9.78
N ILE A 123 8.81 -3.54 -10.00
CA ILE A 123 7.76 -2.62 -9.53
C ILE A 123 6.37 -3.02 -10.09
N SER A 124 6.28 -3.41 -11.36
CA SER A 124 5.03 -3.87 -11.96
C SER A 124 4.45 -5.11 -11.25
N LYS A 125 5.31 -6.08 -10.93
CA LYS A 125 4.92 -7.28 -10.20
C LYS A 125 4.52 -6.94 -8.77
N LEU A 126 5.25 -6.05 -8.10
CA LEU A 126 4.93 -5.57 -6.75
C LEU A 126 3.55 -4.92 -6.73
N ALA A 127 3.28 -3.97 -7.63
CA ALA A 127 1.98 -3.28 -7.72
C ALA A 127 0.82 -4.27 -7.86
N LYS A 128 0.96 -5.28 -8.74
CA LYS A 128 -0.04 -6.34 -8.92
C LYS A 128 -0.20 -7.22 -7.69
N LEU A 129 0.88 -7.55 -6.97
CA LEU A 129 0.80 -8.31 -5.72
C LEU A 129 0.11 -7.52 -4.62
N VAL A 130 0.42 -6.23 -4.47
CA VAL A 130 -0.24 -5.32 -3.51
C VAL A 130 -1.72 -5.19 -3.85
N ALA A 131 -2.07 -4.97 -5.13
CA ALA A 131 -3.46 -4.90 -5.58
C ALA A 131 -4.25 -6.17 -5.23
N LYS A 132 -3.64 -7.37 -5.41
CA LYS A 132 -4.24 -8.64 -4.98
C LYS A 132 -4.44 -8.74 -3.47
N ARG A 133 -3.52 -8.18 -2.66
CA ARG A 133 -3.69 -8.14 -1.20
C ARG A 133 -4.81 -7.20 -0.78
N ILE A 134 -4.96 -6.07 -1.46
CA ILE A 134 -6.08 -5.14 -1.23
C ILE A 134 -7.40 -5.79 -1.67
N GLN A 135 -7.47 -6.43 -2.83
CA GLN A 135 -8.66 -7.18 -3.27
C GLN A 135 -9.10 -8.20 -2.23
N LEU A 136 -8.17 -9.04 -1.75
CA LEU A 136 -8.47 -10.02 -0.70
C LEU A 136 -8.94 -9.36 0.61
N PHE A 137 -8.35 -8.22 0.98
CA PHE A 137 -8.82 -7.44 2.12
C PHE A 137 -10.28 -7.00 1.92
N MET A 138 -10.62 -6.43 0.76
CA MET A 138 -11.98 -5.97 0.46
C MET A 138 -13.00 -7.12 0.49
N GLU A 139 -12.64 -8.28 -0.06
CA GLU A 139 -13.46 -9.49 -0.04
C GLU A 139 -13.74 -10.01 1.38
N ILE A 140 -12.75 -9.92 2.28
CA ILE A 140 -12.89 -10.34 3.67
C ILE A 140 -13.70 -9.32 4.47
N MET A 141 -13.37 -8.03 4.34
CA MET A 141 -14.00 -6.98 5.15
C MET A 141 -15.43 -6.65 4.72
N SER A 142 -15.80 -6.89 3.46
CA SER A 142 -17.20 -6.78 3.02
C SER A 142 -18.15 -7.73 3.74
N LYS A 143 -17.63 -8.80 4.36
CA LYS A 143 -18.38 -9.79 5.13
C LYS A 143 -18.27 -9.58 6.65
N ARG A 144 -17.53 -8.57 7.09
CA ARG A 144 -17.31 -8.29 8.52
C ARG A 144 -18.01 -7.00 8.93
N PRO A 145 -18.59 -6.94 10.15
CA PRO A 145 -19.07 -5.69 10.69
C PRO A 145 -17.89 -4.73 10.93
N MET A 146 -18.16 -3.44 10.81
CA MET A 146 -17.24 -2.41 11.30
C MET A 146 -17.23 -2.39 12.82
N GLU A 147 -16.17 -1.82 13.40
CA GLU A 147 -16.09 -1.57 14.84
C GLU A 147 -17.16 -0.56 15.28
N ILE A 148 -17.64 -0.71 16.52
CA ILE A 148 -18.69 0.15 17.09
C ILE A 148 -18.21 1.60 17.11
N GLY A 149 -19.07 2.53 16.68
CA GLY A 149 -18.75 3.96 16.62
C GLY A 149 -17.90 4.37 15.42
N SER A 150 -17.58 3.45 14.51
CA SER A 150 -16.82 3.78 13.30
C SER A 150 -17.64 4.57 12.29
N ASP A 151 -16.96 5.45 11.59
CA ASP A 151 -17.53 6.26 10.52
C ASP A 151 -17.92 5.41 9.30
N GLN A 152 -19.22 5.35 9.02
CA GLN A 152 -19.79 4.53 7.95
C GLN A 152 -19.34 4.95 6.54
N GLN A 153 -18.79 6.15 6.36
CA GLN A 153 -18.27 6.57 5.06
C GLN A 153 -17.10 5.69 4.58
N TRP A 154 -16.42 4.99 5.49
CA TRP A 154 -15.30 4.08 5.20
C TRP A 154 -15.71 2.60 5.13
N ARG A 155 -17.02 2.31 5.13
CA ARG A 155 -17.49 0.93 5.07
C ARG A 155 -17.06 0.25 3.76
N VAL A 156 -16.62 -0.99 3.87
CA VAL A 156 -16.25 -1.85 2.73
C VAL A 156 -17.44 -2.74 2.38
N GLY A 157 -17.75 -2.85 1.09
CA GLY A 157 -18.74 -3.81 0.57
C GLY A 157 -19.73 -3.22 -0.43
N PRO A 158 -20.72 -4.02 -0.86
CA PRO A 158 -21.78 -3.58 -1.77
C PRO A 158 -22.47 -2.32 -1.24
N HIS A 159 -22.78 -1.37 -2.12
CA HIS A 159 -23.35 -0.05 -1.80
C HIS A 159 -22.47 0.88 -0.95
N HIS A 160 -21.24 0.48 -0.64
CA HIS A 160 -20.24 1.29 0.02
C HIS A 160 -18.94 1.34 -0.81
N ILE A 161 -17.77 1.33 -0.17
CA ILE A 161 -16.49 1.31 -0.89
C ILE A 161 -16.22 -0.09 -1.41
N THR A 162 -16.05 -0.19 -2.71
CA THR A 162 -15.72 -1.40 -3.45
C THR A 162 -14.33 -1.29 -4.08
N LEU A 163 -13.83 -2.37 -4.69
CA LEU A 163 -12.53 -2.37 -5.34
C LEU A 163 -12.42 -1.37 -6.49
N ASP A 164 -13.53 -1.09 -7.18
CA ASP A 164 -13.60 -0.18 -8.33
C ASP A 164 -13.41 1.29 -7.94
N ASP A 165 -13.62 1.57 -6.66
CA ASP A 165 -13.51 2.89 -6.07
C ASP A 165 -12.07 3.22 -5.67
N LEU A 166 -11.11 2.29 -5.83
CA LEU A 166 -9.78 2.41 -5.24
C LEU A 166 -8.66 2.62 -6.26
N ILE A 167 -7.76 3.53 -5.90
CA ILE A 167 -6.52 3.84 -6.60
C ILE A 167 -5.37 3.56 -5.65
N LEU A 168 -4.42 2.72 -6.07
CA LEU A 168 -3.17 2.48 -5.34
C LEU A 168 -2.17 3.58 -5.72
N VAL A 169 -1.79 4.41 -4.75
CA VAL A 169 -0.95 5.60 -4.98
C VAL A 169 0.51 5.31 -4.72
N SER A 170 0.82 4.79 -3.52
CA SER A 170 2.19 4.53 -3.10
C SER A 170 2.27 3.33 -2.13
N LEU A 171 3.49 2.87 -1.87
CA LEU A 171 3.80 1.86 -0.86
C LEU A 171 4.97 2.36 0.02
N HIS A 172 4.75 2.43 1.33
CA HIS A 172 5.69 3.01 2.29
C HIS A 172 6.38 1.93 3.12
N HIS A 173 7.71 2.01 3.28
CA HIS A 173 8.47 1.13 4.18
C HIS A 173 8.39 1.68 5.60
N ILE A 174 7.37 1.27 6.34
CA ILE A 174 7.03 1.86 7.66
C ILE A 174 7.76 1.20 8.84
N SER A 175 8.22 -0.04 8.65
CA SER A 175 9.13 -0.73 9.57
C SER A 175 9.86 -1.82 8.80
N ARG A 176 10.99 -2.31 9.31
CA ARG A 176 11.72 -3.43 8.69
C ARG A 176 10.78 -4.60 8.44
N GLY A 177 10.59 -4.95 7.17
CA GLY A 177 9.73 -6.07 6.74
C GLY A 177 8.23 -5.78 6.71
N SER A 178 7.79 -4.56 7.05
CA SER A 178 6.39 -4.13 6.94
C SER A 178 6.26 -2.94 6.01
N TRP A 179 5.35 -3.06 5.05
CA TRP A 179 5.03 -2.02 4.09
C TRP A 179 3.54 -1.72 4.14
N GLN A 180 3.17 -0.46 3.96
CA GLN A 180 1.78 -0.02 4.00
C GLN A 180 1.42 0.74 2.73
N PRO A 181 0.34 0.36 2.02
CA PRO A 181 -0.08 1.05 0.83
C PRO A 181 -0.86 2.31 1.20
N GLN A 182 -0.64 3.37 0.44
CA GLN A 182 -1.48 4.56 0.48
C GLN A 182 -2.52 4.45 -0.64
N ILE A 183 -3.80 4.62 -0.28
CA ILE A 183 -4.94 4.34 -1.15
C ILE A 183 -5.81 5.59 -1.22
N ARG A 184 -6.25 5.92 -2.42
CA ARG A 184 -7.16 7.04 -2.70
C ARG A 184 -8.47 6.53 -3.29
N LEU A 185 -9.57 7.22 -2.99
CA LEU A 185 -10.86 6.99 -3.61
C LEU A 185 -10.92 7.65 -5.00
N ARG A 186 -11.52 6.95 -5.96
CA ARG A 186 -11.77 7.45 -7.32
C ARG A 186 -12.99 8.37 -7.38
N ARG A 187 -13.93 8.22 -6.44
CA ARG A 187 -15.15 9.01 -6.28
C ARG A 187 -15.44 9.24 -4.80
#